data_AF-A0AAF0W2Q4-F1
#
_entry.id   AF-A0AAF0W2Q4-F1
#
_cell.length_a   1.000
_cell.length_b   1.000
_cell.length_c   1.000
_cell.angle_alpha   90.00
_cell.angle_beta   90.00
_cell.angle_gamma   90.00
#
_symmetry.space_group_name_H-M   'P 1'
#
loop_
_entity.id
_entity.type
_entity.pdbx_description
1 polymer ?
#
loop_
_entity_poly.entity_id
_entity_poly.type
_entity_poly.pdbx_seq_one_letter_code
_entity_poly.pdbx_strand_id
1 'polypeptide(L)'
;MDGRPLYAGHAELDWPEAPYAQLWHAITLLREFRGDGHIAALVAHGLSGIEALITHVATGTGFTPEFGRRLRGWSREQWSEGVEGLAARGVLDADGRLTAAGHELRGKVEDLTDELAYAPWRSVPDDDLQELVALREVIRECVRVAGVFPSNAFGPRYGQHR
;
A
#
# COMPACT_ATOMS: atom_id res chain seq x y z
N MET A 1 -6.46 8.14 -19.81
CA MET A 1 -6.53 8.38 -18.35
C MET A 1 -5.18 8.90 -17.93
N ASP A 2 -5.04 10.22 -17.91
CA ASP A 2 -3.73 10.84 -17.68
C ASP A 2 -3.29 10.63 -16.24
N GLY A 3 -2.00 10.35 -16.02
CA GLY A 3 -1.42 10.16 -14.69
C GLY A 3 -1.63 8.78 -14.05
N ARG A 4 -2.10 7.77 -14.79
CA ARG A 4 -2.23 6.38 -14.31
C ARG A 4 -1.56 5.35 -15.23
N PRO A 5 -0.22 5.41 -15.36
CA PRO A 5 0.50 4.61 -16.35
C PRO A 5 0.50 3.11 -16.05
N LEU A 6 0.57 2.69 -14.78
CA LEU A 6 0.58 1.27 -14.44
C LEU A 6 -0.78 0.63 -14.71
N TYR A 7 -1.86 1.32 -14.33
CA TYR A 7 -3.20 0.92 -14.69
C TYR A 7 -3.39 0.88 -16.20
N ALA A 8 -3.00 1.95 -16.91
CA ALA A 8 -3.18 2.04 -18.36
C ALA A 8 -2.48 0.88 -19.10
N GLY A 9 -1.24 0.58 -18.74
CA GLY A 9 -0.50 -0.52 -19.35
C GLY A 9 -1.15 -1.90 -19.13
N HIS A 10 -1.79 -2.13 -17.98
CA HIS A 10 -2.53 -3.38 -17.75
C HIS A 10 -3.91 -3.37 -18.43
N ALA A 11 -4.59 -2.23 -18.49
CA ALA A 11 -5.92 -2.09 -19.09
C ALA A 11 -5.90 -2.26 -20.62
N GLU A 12 -4.74 -2.11 -21.25
CA GLU A 12 -4.52 -2.37 -22.68
C GLU A 12 -4.35 -3.85 -23.03
N LEU A 13 -4.17 -4.72 -22.03
CA LEU A 13 -4.07 -6.16 -22.25
C LEU A 13 -5.44 -6.78 -22.51
N ASP A 14 -5.49 -7.79 -23.37
CA ASP A 14 -6.70 -8.59 -23.58
C ASP A 14 -7.14 -9.29 -22.29
N TRP A 15 -8.45 -9.37 -22.09
CA TRP A 15 -9.02 -10.12 -20.96
C TRP A 15 -8.78 -11.62 -21.16
N PRO A 16 -8.26 -12.33 -20.14
CA PRO A 16 -8.12 -13.79 -20.21
C PRO A 16 -9.47 -14.52 -20.36
N GLU A 17 -9.47 -15.71 -20.94
CA GLU A 17 -10.70 -16.51 -21.07
C GLU A 17 -11.10 -17.22 -19.77
N ALA A 18 -10.12 -17.70 -19.00
CA ALA A 18 -10.39 -18.49 -17.80
C ALA A 18 -10.91 -17.60 -16.65
N PRO A 19 -11.98 -17.99 -15.93
CA PRO A 19 -12.59 -17.15 -14.90
C PRO A 19 -11.63 -16.72 -13.78
N TYR A 20 -10.74 -17.59 -13.32
CA TYR A 20 -9.75 -17.25 -12.29
C TYR A 20 -8.71 -16.23 -12.79
N ALA A 21 -8.39 -16.26 -14.08
CA ALA A 21 -7.47 -15.33 -14.71
C ALA A 21 -8.14 -13.97 -14.95
N GLN A 22 -9.44 -13.95 -15.25
CA GLN A 22 -10.24 -12.72 -15.29
C GLN A 22 -10.29 -12.05 -13.92
N LEU A 23 -10.55 -12.82 -12.84
CA LEU A 23 -10.53 -12.30 -11.47
C LEU A 23 -9.15 -11.71 -11.12
N TRP A 24 -8.07 -12.44 -11.43
CA TRP A 24 -6.71 -11.95 -11.22
C TRP A 24 -6.43 -10.64 -11.98
N HIS A 25 -6.85 -10.58 -13.25
CA HIS A 25 -6.70 -9.39 -14.08
C HIS A 25 -7.50 -8.21 -13.52
N ALA A 26 -8.77 -8.40 -13.15
CA ALA A 26 -9.62 -7.38 -12.54
C ALA A 26 -9.03 -6.81 -11.24
N ILE A 27 -8.54 -7.69 -10.34
CA ILE A 27 -7.88 -7.27 -9.10
C ILE A 27 -6.58 -6.50 -9.41
N THR A 28 -5.83 -6.93 -10.43
CA THR A 28 -4.62 -6.22 -10.87
C THR A 28 -4.95 -4.81 -11.34
N LEU A 29 -5.99 -4.64 -12.17
CA LEU A 29 -6.44 -3.32 -12.61
C LEU A 29 -6.82 -2.42 -11.42
N LEU A 30 -7.61 -2.91 -10.47
CA LEU A 30 -7.97 -2.14 -9.27
C LEU A 30 -6.73 -1.78 -8.42
N ARG A 31 -5.79 -2.72 -8.29
CA ARG A 31 -4.56 -2.56 -7.52
C ARG A 31 -3.61 -1.54 -8.16
N GLU A 32 -3.45 -1.57 -9.48
CA GLU A 32 -2.62 -0.57 -10.19
C GLU A 32 -3.32 0.78 -10.26
N PHE A 33 -4.65 0.82 -10.41
CA PHE A 33 -5.41 2.07 -10.33
C PHE A 33 -5.21 2.75 -8.97
N ARG A 34 -5.39 2.02 -7.85
CA ARG A 34 -5.11 2.56 -6.51
C ARG A 34 -3.63 2.90 -6.35
N GLY A 35 -2.72 2.08 -6.89
CA GLY A 35 -1.28 2.26 -6.83
C GLY A 35 -0.81 3.58 -7.47
N ASP A 36 -1.26 3.87 -8.68
CA ASP A 36 -0.98 5.14 -9.37
C ASP A 36 -1.50 6.33 -8.56
N GLY A 37 -2.71 6.21 -7.99
CA GLY A 37 -3.27 7.24 -7.08
C GLY A 37 -2.44 7.43 -5.81
N HIS A 38 -1.94 6.35 -5.22
CA HIS A 38 -1.08 6.40 -4.05
C HIS A 38 0.27 7.08 -4.35
N ILE A 39 0.87 6.80 -5.51
CA ILE A 39 2.09 7.47 -5.96
C ILE A 39 1.83 8.98 -6.10
N ALA A 40 0.71 9.37 -6.71
CA ALA A 40 0.33 10.78 -6.83
C ALA A 40 0.17 11.44 -5.45
N ALA A 41 -0.47 10.76 -4.48
CA ALA A 41 -0.63 11.27 -3.13
C ALA A 41 0.72 11.46 -2.40
N LEU A 42 1.64 10.50 -2.54
CA LEU A 42 2.99 10.61 -1.99
C LEU A 42 3.75 11.81 -2.56
N VAL A 43 3.70 11.99 -3.88
CA VAL A 43 4.33 13.13 -4.56
C VAL A 43 3.72 14.45 -4.11
N ALA A 44 2.39 14.54 -4.02
CA ALA A 44 1.68 15.72 -3.56
C ALA A 44 2.06 16.14 -2.12
N HIS A 45 2.43 15.17 -1.28
CA HIS A 45 2.86 15.37 0.10
C HIS A 45 4.38 15.34 0.30
N GLY A 46 5.17 15.36 -0.79
CA GLY A 46 6.62 15.47 -0.73
C GLY A 46 7.32 14.28 -0.06
N LEU A 47 6.75 13.08 -0.21
CA LEU A 47 7.38 11.83 0.21
C LEU A 47 8.00 11.12 -1.00
N SER A 48 9.30 10.84 -0.89
CA SER A 48 9.97 9.92 -1.81
C SER A 48 9.56 8.47 -1.55
N GLY A 49 9.89 7.56 -2.49
CA GLY A 49 9.55 6.14 -2.35
C GLY A 49 10.17 5.47 -1.11
N ILE A 50 11.37 5.88 -0.69
CA ILE A 50 12.00 5.36 0.52
C ILE A 50 11.37 5.94 1.78
N GLU A 51 11.00 7.22 1.78
CA GLU A 51 10.34 7.86 2.92
C GLU A 51 8.90 7.35 3.12
N ALA A 52 8.20 7.04 2.03
CA ALA A 52 6.91 6.36 2.09
C ALA A 52 7.03 5.00 2.82
N LEU A 53 8.08 4.24 2.50
CA LEU A 53 8.37 2.97 3.16
C LEU A 53 8.77 3.16 4.64
N ILE A 54 9.67 4.10 4.94
CA ILE A 54 10.13 4.40 6.30
C ILE A 54 8.95 4.82 7.18
N THR A 55 8.14 5.77 6.73
CA THR A 55 6.96 6.22 7.49
C THR A 55 5.93 5.11 7.66
N HIS A 56 5.81 4.17 6.70
CA HIS A 56 4.92 3.02 6.83
C HIS A 56 5.40 2.05 7.91
N VAL A 57 6.67 1.65 7.89
CA VAL A 57 7.19 0.76 8.93
C VAL A 57 7.20 1.43 10.32
N ALA A 58 7.36 2.76 10.38
CA ALA A 58 7.30 3.53 11.62
C ALA A 58 5.91 3.54 12.27
N THR A 59 4.85 3.16 11.55
CA THR A 59 3.52 2.90 12.17
C THR A 59 3.53 1.68 13.08
N GLY A 60 4.55 0.82 12.98
CA GLY A 60 4.60 -0.48 13.65
C GLY A 60 3.73 -1.55 13.00
N THR A 61 3.06 -1.23 11.89
CA THR A 61 2.25 -2.16 11.09
C THR A 61 2.96 -2.52 9.79
N GLY A 62 2.61 -3.67 9.20
CA GLY A 62 3.16 -4.07 7.89
C GLY A 62 4.53 -4.73 8.02
N PHE A 63 5.54 -4.24 7.30
CA PHE A 63 6.87 -4.88 7.27
C PHE A 63 7.75 -4.47 8.46
N THR A 64 8.71 -5.33 8.82
CA THR A 64 9.84 -4.86 9.64
C THR A 64 10.73 -3.92 8.81
N PRO A 65 11.44 -2.96 9.42
CA PRO A 65 12.34 -2.06 8.68
C PRO A 65 13.36 -2.80 7.81
N GLU A 66 14.00 -3.83 8.35
CA GLU A 66 15.00 -4.61 7.60
C GLU A 66 14.37 -5.35 6.42
N PHE A 67 13.23 -6.01 6.64
CA PHE A 67 12.54 -6.77 5.59
C PHE A 67 12.07 -5.82 4.48
N GLY A 68 11.41 -4.72 4.83
CA GLY A 68 10.94 -3.71 3.87
C GLY A 68 12.08 -3.13 3.04
N ARG A 69 13.19 -2.72 3.70
CA ARG A 69 14.38 -2.19 3.02
C ARG A 69 14.93 -3.17 1.99
N ARG A 70 15.15 -4.43 2.39
CA ARG A 70 15.68 -5.48 1.51
C ARG A 70 14.73 -5.80 0.36
N LEU A 71 13.43 -5.92 0.64
CA LEU A 71 12.41 -6.24 -0.36
C LEU A 71 12.29 -5.17 -1.45
N ARG A 72 12.65 -3.92 -1.13
CA ARG A 72 12.61 -2.78 -2.06
C ARG A 72 13.98 -2.37 -2.60
N GLY A 73 15.04 -3.12 -2.25
CA GLY A 73 16.37 -2.92 -2.82
C GLY A 73 17.13 -1.69 -2.31
N TRP A 74 16.71 -1.08 -1.20
CA TRP A 74 17.39 0.09 -0.63
C TRP A 74 18.65 -0.29 0.14
N SER A 75 19.73 0.48 0.01
CA SER A 75 20.93 0.33 0.84
C SER A 75 20.67 0.78 2.29
N ARG A 76 21.59 0.49 3.22
CA ARG A 76 21.46 0.97 4.61
C ARG A 76 21.69 2.48 4.69
N GLU A 77 22.59 2.97 3.86
CA GLU A 77 22.96 4.39 3.75
C GLU A 77 21.75 5.19 3.26
N GLN A 78 21.10 4.77 2.18
CA GLN A 78 19.88 5.39 1.68
C GLN A 78 18.77 5.41 2.74
N TRP A 79 18.63 4.31 3.50
CA TRP A 79 17.66 4.23 4.59
C TRP A 79 17.96 5.24 5.70
N SER A 80 19.21 5.32 6.15
CA SER A 80 19.63 6.27 7.17
C SER A 80 19.43 7.72 6.71
N GLU A 81 19.81 8.05 5.47
CA GLU A 81 19.56 9.37 4.87
C GLU A 81 18.08 9.73 4.85
N GLY A 82 17.21 8.76 4.50
CA GLY A 82 15.76 8.95 4.54
C GLY A 82 15.22 9.19 5.95
N VAL A 83 15.74 8.47 6.95
CA VAL A 83 15.37 8.68 8.37
C VAL A 83 15.81 10.06 8.84
N GLU A 84 17.05 10.47 8.53
CA GLU A 84 17.59 11.79 8.88
C GLU A 84 16.78 12.91 8.23
N GLY A 85 16.44 12.79 6.94
CA GLY A 85 15.60 13.77 6.24
C GLY A 85 14.19 13.90 6.83
N LEU A 86 13.59 12.78 7.24
CA LEU A 86 12.28 12.78 7.91
C LEU A 86 12.36 13.36 9.33
N ALA A 87 13.42 13.06 10.09
CA ALA A 87 13.64 13.64 11.41
C ALA A 87 13.89 15.15 11.36
N ALA A 88 14.68 15.62 10.39
CA ALA A 88 14.92 17.04 10.16
C ALA A 88 13.63 17.82 9.82
N ARG A 89 12.66 17.16 9.17
CA ARG A 89 11.32 17.70 8.90
C ARG A 89 10.33 17.54 10.06
N GLY A 90 10.74 16.94 11.17
CA GLY A 90 9.89 16.67 12.32
C GLY A 90 8.82 15.60 12.07
N VAL A 91 8.96 14.79 11.01
CA VAL A 91 8.06 13.65 10.73
C VAL A 91 8.37 12.47 11.63
N LEU A 92 9.66 12.26 11.95
CA LEU A 92 10.12 11.28 12.91
C LEU A 92 10.75 11.94 14.14
N ASP A 93 10.66 11.27 15.28
CA ASP A 93 11.41 11.62 16.49
C ASP A 93 12.81 10.99 16.50
N ALA A 94 13.57 11.25 17.57
CA ALA A 94 14.93 10.75 17.74
C ALA A 94 15.03 9.21 17.83
N ASP A 95 13.92 8.52 18.14
CA ASP A 95 13.84 7.07 18.18
C ASP A 95 13.35 6.47 16.85
N GLY A 96 13.10 7.30 15.83
CA GLY A 96 12.58 6.88 14.53
C GLY A 96 11.10 6.54 14.55
N ARG A 97 10.34 7.02 15.54
CA ARG A 97 8.87 6.88 15.58
C ARG A 97 8.20 8.08 14.93
N LEU A 98 6.97 7.88 14.43
CA LEU A 98 6.18 8.98 13.91
C LEU A 98 5.87 9.98 15.02
N THR A 99 6.11 11.26 14.74
CA THR A 99 5.60 12.36 15.57
C THR A 99 4.11 12.58 15.30
N ALA A 100 3.46 13.50 16.03
CA ALA A 100 2.11 13.94 15.70
C ALA A 100 2.00 14.47 14.25
N ALA A 101 2.99 15.25 13.79
CA ALA A 101 3.06 15.74 12.42
C ALA A 101 3.25 14.60 11.41
N GLY A 102 4.03 13.57 11.77
CA GLY A 102 4.19 12.38 10.94
C GLY A 102 2.91 11.55 10.79
N HIS A 103 2.13 11.42 11.88
CA HIS A 103 0.81 10.79 11.82
C HIS A 103 -0.16 11.60 10.96
N GLU A 104 -0.19 12.93 11.11
CA GLU A 104 -1.03 13.81 10.29
C GLU A 104 -0.66 13.72 8.79
N LEU A 105 0.64 13.75 8.48
CA LEU A 105 1.13 13.59 7.11
C LEU A 105 0.66 12.26 6.49
N ARG A 106 0.78 11.16 7.23
CA ARG A 106 0.29 9.86 6.77
C ARG A 106 -1.21 9.85 6.57
N GLY A 107 -1.98 10.44 7.49
CA GLY A 107 -3.44 10.57 7.34
C GLY A 107 -3.81 11.24 6.02
N LYS A 108 -3.20 12.40 5.72
CA LYS A 108 -3.41 13.12 4.45
C LYS A 108 -3.09 12.27 3.22
N VAL A 109 -2.00 11.50 3.26
CA VAL A 109 -1.62 10.59 2.17
C VAL A 109 -2.66 9.49 1.98
N GLU A 110 -3.13 8.86 3.05
CA GLU A 110 -4.15 7.79 2.96
C GLU A 110 -5.50 8.36 2.49
N ASP A 111 -5.94 9.51 3.03
CA ASP A 111 -7.18 10.18 2.64
C ASP A 111 -7.20 10.51 1.14
N LEU A 112 -6.12 11.11 0.63
CA LEU A 112 -5.99 11.41 -0.79
C LEU A 112 -5.88 10.14 -1.64
N THR A 113 -5.20 9.11 -1.14
CA THR A 113 -5.13 7.80 -1.83
C THR A 113 -6.53 7.21 -1.99
N ASP A 114 -7.34 7.24 -0.94
CA ASP A 114 -8.69 6.67 -0.94
C ASP A 114 -9.66 7.51 -1.79
N GLU A 115 -9.56 8.84 -1.75
CA GLU A 115 -10.30 9.73 -2.66
C GLU A 115 -10.01 9.41 -4.13
N LEU A 116 -8.72 9.33 -4.48
CA LEU A 116 -8.28 9.02 -5.84
C LEU A 116 -8.61 7.60 -6.28
N ALA A 117 -8.74 6.66 -5.34
CA ALA A 117 -9.07 5.27 -5.60
C ALA A 117 -10.57 4.99 -5.64
N TYR A 118 -11.43 5.92 -5.23
CA TYR A 118 -12.87 5.68 -5.08
C TYR A 118 -13.61 5.57 -6.41
N ALA A 119 -13.12 6.20 -7.49
CA ALA A 119 -13.86 6.30 -8.76
C ALA A 119 -14.41 4.97 -9.32
N PRO A 120 -13.66 3.85 -9.35
CA PRO A 120 -14.18 2.56 -9.84
C PRO A 120 -15.30 1.96 -8.98
N TRP A 121 -15.40 2.37 -7.72
CA TRP A 121 -16.39 1.83 -6.77
C TRP A 121 -17.73 2.56 -6.82
N ARG A 122 -17.78 3.78 -7.38
CA ARG A 122 -18.99 4.62 -7.41
C ARG A 122 -20.19 3.99 -8.11
N SER A 123 -19.94 3.10 -9.06
CA SER A 123 -20.98 2.46 -9.88
C SER A 123 -21.33 1.05 -9.42
N VAL A 124 -20.69 0.54 -8.37
CA VAL A 124 -20.91 -0.84 -7.90
C VAL A 124 -22.09 -0.84 -6.91
N PRO A 125 -23.15 -1.62 -7.16
CA PRO A 125 -24.26 -1.77 -6.22
C PRO A 125 -23.81 -2.32 -4.86
N ASP A 126 -24.53 -1.96 -3.79
CA ASP A 126 -24.20 -2.40 -2.43
C ASP A 126 -24.21 -3.93 -2.29
N ASP A 127 -25.15 -4.62 -2.94
CA ASP A 127 -25.24 -6.08 -2.90
C ASP A 127 -23.99 -6.74 -3.51
N ASP A 128 -23.53 -6.23 -4.67
CA ASP A 128 -22.30 -6.69 -5.33
C ASP A 128 -21.07 -6.40 -4.47
N LEU A 129 -21.02 -5.26 -3.77
CA LEU A 129 -19.95 -4.95 -2.82
C LEU A 129 -19.92 -5.94 -1.65
N GLN A 130 -21.08 -6.33 -1.11
CA GLN A 130 -21.14 -7.33 -0.04
C GLN A 130 -20.66 -8.70 -0.51
N GLU A 131 -21.01 -9.09 -1.74
CA GLU A 131 -20.51 -10.32 -2.35
C GLU A 131 -18.98 -10.30 -2.50
N LEU A 132 -18.41 -9.20 -2.99
CA LEU A 132 -16.96 -9.03 -3.09
C LEU A 132 -16.26 -9.11 -1.73
N VAL A 133 -16.85 -8.52 -0.69
CA VAL A 133 -16.34 -8.61 0.69
C VAL A 133 -16.36 -10.07 1.16
N ALA A 134 -17.47 -10.80 0.96
CA ALA A 134 -17.56 -12.19 1.36
C ALA A 134 -16.52 -13.07 0.62
N LEU A 135 -16.35 -12.86 -0.70
CA LEU A 135 -15.36 -13.58 -1.50
C LEU A 135 -13.92 -13.29 -1.05
N ARG A 136 -13.61 -12.03 -0.70
CA ARG A 136 -12.31 -11.62 -0.15
C ARG A 136 -11.96 -12.43 1.11
N GLU A 137 -12.93 -12.63 1.99
CA GLU A 137 -12.72 -13.39 3.23
C GLU A 137 -12.34 -14.85 2.95
N VAL A 138 -13.03 -15.48 1.99
CA VAL A 138 -12.74 -16.86 1.55
C VAL A 138 -11.34 -16.95 0.94
N ILE A 139 -11.01 -16.09 -0.04
CA ILE A 139 -9.71 -16.10 -0.71
C ILE A 139 -8.58 -15.87 0.28
N ARG A 140 -8.73 -14.89 1.19
CA ARG A 140 -7.73 -14.63 2.24
C ARG A 140 -7.47 -15.88 3.08
N GLU A 141 -8.51 -16.58 3.49
CA GLU A 141 -8.37 -17.77 4.32
C GLU A 141 -7.67 -18.91 3.57
N CYS A 142 -8.00 -19.13 2.30
CA CYS A 142 -7.29 -20.10 1.45
C CYS A 142 -5.78 -19.78 1.36
N VAL A 143 -5.43 -18.52 1.09
CA VAL A 143 -4.01 -18.09 1.00
C VAL A 143 -3.31 -18.26 2.35
N ARG A 144 -3.98 -17.94 3.47
CA ARG A 144 -3.44 -18.10 4.82
C ARG A 144 -3.13 -19.57 5.12
N VAL A 145 -4.08 -20.48 4.85
CA VAL A 145 -3.93 -21.92 5.08
C VAL A 145 -2.86 -22.53 4.19
N ALA A 146 -2.67 -22.01 2.97
CA ALA A 146 -1.63 -22.47 2.05
C ALA A 146 -0.19 -22.21 2.56
N GLY A 147 0.00 -21.39 3.60
CA GLY A 147 1.31 -21.19 4.23
C GLY A 147 2.34 -20.50 3.34
N VAL A 148 1.90 -19.74 2.33
CA VAL A 148 2.77 -19.14 1.31
C VAL A 148 3.50 -17.87 1.77
N PHE A 149 3.15 -17.33 2.95
CA PHE A 149 3.79 -16.14 3.50
C PHE A 149 4.94 -16.48 4.46
N PRO A 150 6.08 -15.77 4.41
CA PRO A 150 7.18 -15.99 5.35
C PRO A 150 6.77 -15.58 6.78
N SER A 151 7.11 -16.40 7.77
CA SER A 151 6.76 -16.20 9.19
C SER A 151 7.33 -14.93 9.82
N ASN A 152 8.41 -14.36 9.27
CA ASN A 152 9.13 -13.20 9.82
C ASN A 152 9.04 -11.95 8.93
N ALA A 153 8.14 -11.93 7.94
CA ALA A 153 8.02 -10.81 7.00
C ALA A 153 7.24 -9.62 7.57
N PHE A 154 6.31 -9.86 8.51
CA PHE A 154 5.31 -8.88 8.93
C PHE A 154 5.36 -8.62 10.44
N GLY A 155 5.12 -7.37 10.84
CA GLY A 155 4.82 -6.94 12.20
C GLY A 155 3.35 -7.20 12.59
N PRO A 156 2.92 -6.75 13.78
CA PRO A 156 1.54 -6.92 14.23
C PRO A 156 0.52 -6.31 13.26
N ARG A 157 -0.68 -6.88 13.21
CA ARG A 157 -1.78 -6.36 12.38
C ARG A 157 -2.23 -4.99 12.89
N TYR A 158 -2.77 -4.18 11.99
CA TYR A 158 -3.47 -2.95 12.34
C TYR A 158 -4.54 -3.26 13.42
N GLY A 159 -4.50 -2.53 14.54
CA GLY A 159 -5.41 -2.74 15.67
C GLY A 159 -5.02 -3.85 16.67
N GLN A 160 -3.87 -4.53 16.49
CA GLN A 160 -3.32 -5.44 17.49
C GLN A 160 -2.09 -4.81 18.14
N HIS A 161 -2.18 -4.51 19.44
CA HIS A 161 -1.01 -4.10 20.22
C HIS A 161 -0.09 -5.30 20.51
N ARG A 162 1.21 -5.02 20.67
CA ARG A 162 2.21 -6.00 21.11
C ARG A 162 1.92 -6.50 22.52
#